data_AF-A0A940SI90-F1
#
_entry.id   AF-A0A940SI90-F1
#
_cell.length_a   1.000
_cell.length_b   1.000
_cell.length_c   1.000
_cell.angle_alpha   90.00
_cell.angle_beta   90.00
_cell.angle_gamma   90.00
#
_symmetry.space_group_name_H-M   'P 1'
#
loop_
_entity.id
_entity.type
_entity.pdbx_description
1 polymer ?
#
loop_
_entity_poly.entity_id
_entity_poly.type
_entity_poly.pdbx_seq_one_letter_code
_entity_poly.pdbx_strand_id
1 'polypeptide(L)'
;MSEYQYYEFACVDQLLTATQQAELRSFSTRATITATSFVNEYHWGNLKGDPLEWVQQYFDAHVYSSNWGNCRLLLRLPRGTFDAATIRDFVKAGRKRRSRFEKAFEAMDVDDWCLLDWSFNDDSGEHVRFSEEMDGAGWMTRLLPVRDELLGGDARPLYLGWLARLANDELHDDEIEPPVPAGLQALTPAQVALAEFLMLDADWLAAAAEASPSLLAPESSGSEGSRFDPWLRELPVEEMRAKLRMLLQGRSREAERTLRNAFLKWEKGRNANQLNLPRRRRISEIESRVASHRAIREKKEQEARQAAEVRRRKERTRYLTSLLEQEDTAWSSIDAQLRRTTGSAYDQAFQKLQDLAEAYENARRDAVFRRRLAQLMSSHGKRGAWLARLQKAGYLWQPKS
;
A
#
# COMPACT_ATOMS: atom_id res chain seq x y z
N MET A 1 14.13 -20.93 3.72
CA MET A 1 12.84 -20.85 3.00
C MET A 1 13.09 -21.25 1.55
N SER A 2 12.11 -21.86 0.88
CA SER A 2 12.20 -22.11 -0.56
C SER A 2 12.20 -20.78 -1.32
N GLU A 3 12.93 -20.71 -2.42
CA GLU A 3 12.95 -19.57 -3.34
C GLU A 3 11.50 -19.25 -3.80
N TYR A 4 11.12 -17.97 -3.82
CA TYR A 4 9.87 -17.51 -4.43
C TYR A 4 10.08 -16.19 -5.16
N GLN A 5 9.62 -16.15 -6.41
CA GLN A 5 9.61 -14.95 -7.24
C GLN A 5 8.28 -14.84 -7.98
N TYR A 6 7.78 -13.62 -8.05
CA TYR A 6 6.57 -13.24 -8.78
C TYR A 6 6.94 -12.28 -9.90
N TYR A 7 6.45 -12.57 -11.11
CA TYR A 7 6.58 -11.70 -12.28
C TYR A 7 5.20 -11.45 -12.88
N GLU A 8 4.87 -10.18 -13.08
CA GLU A 8 3.66 -9.76 -13.78
C GLU A 8 3.97 -8.64 -14.76
N PHE A 9 3.42 -8.75 -15.97
CA PHE A 9 3.53 -7.75 -17.03
C PHE A 9 2.13 -7.40 -17.53
N ALA A 10 1.90 -6.13 -17.86
CA ALA A 10 0.60 -5.64 -18.30
C ALA A 10 0.71 -4.80 -19.58
N CYS A 11 -0.25 -5.00 -20.49
CA CYS A 11 -0.48 -4.18 -21.67
C CYS A 11 -1.66 -3.23 -21.42
N VAL A 12 -1.47 -1.95 -21.74
CA VAL A 12 -2.45 -0.87 -21.55
C VAL A 12 -2.79 -0.20 -22.87
N ASP A 13 -1.78 0.11 -23.69
CA ASP A 13 -1.96 0.86 -24.92
C ASP A 13 -2.22 -0.06 -26.13
N GLN A 14 -1.57 -1.23 -26.16
CA GLN A 14 -1.72 -2.21 -27.24
C GLN A 14 -1.76 -3.64 -26.69
N LEU A 15 -2.78 -4.39 -27.11
CA LEU A 15 -2.92 -5.81 -26.75
C LEU A 15 -1.89 -6.68 -27.48
N LEU A 16 -1.46 -7.76 -26.82
CA LEU A 16 -0.62 -8.78 -27.42
C LEU A 16 -1.37 -9.53 -28.53
N THR A 17 -0.73 -9.61 -29.69
CA THR A 17 -1.18 -10.47 -30.79
C THR A 17 -1.01 -11.96 -30.44
N ALA A 18 -1.72 -12.84 -31.16
CA ALA A 18 -1.57 -14.29 -30.97
C ALA A 18 -0.11 -14.76 -31.20
N THR A 19 0.60 -14.14 -32.16
CA THR A 19 2.01 -14.43 -32.43
C THR A 19 2.90 -14.06 -31.25
N GLN A 20 2.72 -12.86 -30.67
CA GLN A 20 3.47 -12.41 -29.49
C GLN A 20 3.17 -13.28 -28.27
N GLN A 21 1.92 -13.70 -28.07
CA GLN A 21 1.56 -14.62 -26.98
C GLN A 21 2.24 -15.99 -27.15
N ALA A 22 2.32 -16.50 -28.39
CA ALA A 22 3.04 -17.75 -28.68
C ALA A 22 4.56 -17.62 -28.49
N GLU A 23 5.14 -16.47 -28.82
CA GLU A 23 6.54 -16.15 -28.56
C GLU A 23 6.83 -16.13 -27.05
N LEU A 24 6.05 -15.38 -26.25
CA LEU A 24 6.19 -15.34 -24.80
C LEU A 24 5.98 -16.72 -24.15
N ARG A 25 5.10 -17.55 -24.71
CA ARG A 25 4.88 -18.94 -24.27
C ARG A 25 6.13 -19.80 -24.42
N SER A 26 7.03 -19.49 -25.37
CA SER A 26 8.30 -20.21 -25.52
C SER A 26 9.28 -19.96 -24.37
N PHE A 27 9.17 -18.82 -23.68
CA PHE A 27 9.99 -18.48 -22.51
C PHE A 27 9.48 -19.10 -21.21
N SER A 28 8.16 -19.28 -21.08
CA SER A 28 7.55 -19.93 -19.91
C SER A 28 6.33 -20.78 -20.28
N THR A 29 6.46 -22.09 -20.03
CA THR A 29 5.36 -23.04 -20.20
C THR A 29 4.31 -22.94 -19.09
N ARG A 30 4.66 -22.35 -17.93
CA ARG A 30 3.79 -22.27 -16.74
C ARG A 30 3.07 -20.94 -16.59
N ALA A 31 3.54 -19.89 -17.28
CA ALA A 31 2.95 -18.56 -17.16
C ALA A 31 1.47 -18.53 -17.58
N THR A 32 0.67 -17.71 -16.92
CA THR A 32 -0.63 -17.31 -17.46
C THR A 32 -0.39 -16.19 -18.46
N ILE A 33 -0.77 -16.39 -19.72
CA ILE A 33 -0.56 -15.41 -20.80
C ILE A 33 -1.91 -15.12 -21.42
N THR A 34 -2.26 -13.84 -21.50
CA THR A 34 -3.48 -13.33 -22.12
C THR A 34 -3.12 -12.23 -23.12
N ALA A 35 -4.12 -11.67 -23.81
CA ALA A 35 -3.89 -10.50 -24.66
C ALA A 35 -3.45 -9.24 -23.88
N THR A 36 -3.65 -9.20 -22.57
CA THR A 36 -3.37 -8.04 -21.72
C THR A 36 -2.26 -8.26 -20.71
N SER A 37 -1.79 -9.50 -20.51
CA SER A 37 -0.89 -9.79 -19.40
C SER A 37 -0.05 -11.05 -19.59
N PHE A 38 1.07 -11.07 -18.87
CA PHE A 38 1.87 -12.25 -18.59
C PHE A 38 2.09 -12.32 -17.08
N VAL A 39 1.76 -13.45 -16.45
CA VAL A 39 1.95 -13.66 -15.01
C VAL A 39 2.64 -15.00 -14.79
N ASN A 40 3.69 -15.02 -13.97
CA ASN A 40 4.33 -16.27 -13.59
C ASN A 40 4.94 -16.21 -12.19
N GLU A 41 4.93 -17.36 -11.52
CA GLU A 41 5.56 -17.57 -10.23
C GLU A 41 6.63 -18.65 -10.34
N TYR A 42 7.77 -18.42 -9.71
CA TYR A 42 8.89 -19.37 -9.66
C TYR A 42 9.18 -19.77 -8.23
N HIS A 43 9.32 -21.08 -8.01
CA HIS A 43 9.82 -21.66 -6.75
C HIS A 43 11.23 -22.25 -6.88
N TRP A 44 11.82 -22.12 -8.07
CA TRP A 44 13.17 -22.52 -8.42
C TRP A 44 13.53 -21.90 -9.78
N GLY A 45 14.72 -21.29 -9.87
CA GLY A 45 15.18 -20.61 -11.08
C GLY A 45 14.42 -19.32 -11.37
N ASN A 46 14.73 -18.69 -12.51
CA ASN A 46 14.30 -17.32 -12.84
C ASN A 46 13.56 -17.26 -14.19
N LEU A 47 12.97 -16.10 -14.46
CA LEU A 47 12.50 -15.74 -15.80
C LEU A 47 13.64 -15.88 -16.82
N LYS A 48 13.35 -16.50 -17.97
CA LYS A 48 14.33 -16.73 -19.06
C LYS A 48 14.47 -15.56 -20.04
N GLY A 49 13.72 -14.47 -19.83
CA GLY A 49 13.76 -13.26 -20.64
C GLY A 49 14.16 -12.06 -19.78
N ASP A 50 14.55 -10.96 -20.43
CA ASP A 50 14.85 -9.70 -19.77
C ASP A 50 13.55 -8.86 -19.61
N PRO A 51 13.14 -8.54 -18.36
CA PRO A 51 11.98 -7.68 -18.13
C PRO A 51 12.05 -6.33 -18.84
N LEU A 52 13.24 -5.74 -18.98
CA LEU A 52 13.41 -4.44 -19.61
C LEU A 52 13.10 -4.52 -21.12
N GLU A 53 13.66 -5.53 -21.80
CA GLU A 53 13.38 -5.80 -23.21
C GLU A 53 11.89 -6.12 -23.43
N TRP A 54 11.27 -6.87 -22.53
CA TRP A 54 9.85 -7.23 -22.65
C TRP A 54 8.93 -6.02 -22.48
N VAL A 55 9.23 -5.11 -21.56
CA VAL A 55 8.50 -3.84 -21.43
C VAL A 55 8.76 -2.95 -22.65
N GLN A 56 9.97 -2.93 -23.21
CA GLN A 56 10.22 -2.19 -24.44
C GLN A 56 9.36 -2.71 -25.61
N GLN A 57 9.31 -4.03 -25.80
CA GLN A 57 8.75 -4.65 -27.00
C GLN A 57 7.25 -4.93 -26.92
N TYR A 58 6.75 -5.35 -25.75
CA TYR A 58 5.43 -5.97 -25.64
C TYR A 58 4.50 -5.32 -24.62
N PHE A 59 5.05 -4.83 -23.49
CA PHE A 59 4.25 -4.43 -22.33
C PHE A 59 4.36 -2.94 -22.01
N ASP A 60 3.47 -2.44 -21.15
CA ASP A 60 3.48 -1.05 -20.66
C ASP A 60 3.90 -0.94 -19.20
N ALA A 61 3.82 -2.05 -18.46
CA ALA A 61 4.21 -2.12 -17.07
C ALA A 61 4.73 -3.50 -16.70
N HIS A 62 5.61 -3.56 -15.70
CA HIS A 62 6.08 -4.79 -15.08
C HIS A 62 6.20 -4.64 -13.56
N VAL A 63 5.76 -5.66 -12.82
CA VAL A 63 5.95 -5.82 -11.38
C VAL A 63 6.72 -7.11 -11.12
N TYR A 64 7.72 -7.00 -10.25
CA TYR A 64 8.47 -8.11 -9.70
C TYR A 64 8.50 -8.05 -8.17
N SER A 65 8.40 -9.21 -7.51
CA SER A 65 8.59 -9.36 -6.06
C SER A 65 9.26 -10.71 -5.77
N SER A 66 10.08 -10.77 -4.73
CA SER A 66 10.75 -11.99 -4.29
C SER A 66 10.79 -12.11 -2.77
N ASN A 67 10.82 -13.33 -2.25
CA ASN A 67 10.77 -13.55 -0.81
C ASN A 67 12.10 -13.29 -0.06
N TRP A 68 13.11 -12.75 -0.75
CA TRP A 68 14.39 -12.31 -0.18
C TRP A 68 14.59 -10.79 -0.26
N GLY A 69 13.49 -10.02 -0.29
CA GLY A 69 13.57 -8.58 -0.06
C GLY A 69 13.69 -7.71 -1.31
N ASN A 70 13.50 -8.26 -2.51
CA ASN A 70 13.57 -7.47 -3.74
C ASN A 70 12.19 -7.30 -4.35
N CYS A 71 11.86 -6.06 -4.74
CA CYS A 71 10.73 -5.79 -5.62
C CYS A 71 11.04 -4.65 -6.59
N ARG A 72 10.37 -4.68 -7.75
CA ARG A 72 10.60 -3.73 -8.84
C ARG A 72 9.31 -3.40 -9.58
N LEU A 73 9.16 -2.13 -9.95
CA LEU A 73 8.12 -1.61 -10.82
C LEU A 73 8.78 -0.92 -12.02
N LEU A 74 8.47 -1.39 -13.23
CA LEU A 74 8.80 -0.69 -14.47
C LEU A 74 7.52 -0.13 -15.08
N LEU A 75 7.56 1.14 -15.50
CA LEU A 75 6.49 1.77 -16.27
C LEU A 75 7.03 2.38 -17.56
N ARG A 76 6.39 2.07 -18.69
CA ARG A 76 6.67 2.67 -19.98
C ARG A 76 5.77 3.86 -20.25
N LEU A 77 6.37 5.02 -20.47
CA LEU A 77 5.69 6.26 -20.82
C LEU A 77 6.15 6.73 -22.20
N PRO A 78 5.30 7.37 -23.02
CA PRO A 78 5.77 7.98 -24.25
C PRO A 78 6.74 9.11 -23.92
N ARG A 79 7.77 9.26 -24.74
CA ARG A 79 8.79 10.30 -24.58
C ARG A 79 8.14 11.68 -24.62
N GLY A 80 8.64 12.59 -23.79
CA GLY A 80 8.06 13.94 -23.62
C GLY A 80 6.84 14.01 -22.70
N THR A 81 6.47 12.92 -22.01
CA THR A 81 5.49 12.99 -20.90
C THR A 81 5.96 13.97 -19.81
N PHE A 82 7.25 13.96 -19.50
CA PHE A 82 7.93 15.02 -18.75
C PHE A 82 9.06 15.58 -19.60
N ASP A 83 9.42 16.85 -19.36
CA ASP A 83 10.65 17.37 -19.95
C ASP A 83 11.88 16.68 -19.32
N ALA A 84 12.94 16.53 -20.10
CA ALA A 84 14.14 15.83 -19.66
C ALA A 84 14.82 16.51 -18.45
N ALA A 85 14.61 17.81 -18.25
CA ALA A 85 15.14 18.53 -17.09
C ALA A 85 14.41 18.12 -15.81
N THR A 86 13.09 17.97 -15.87
CA THR A 86 12.23 17.53 -14.77
C THR A 86 12.62 16.12 -14.34
N ILE A 87 12.74 15.16 -15.28
CA ILE A 87 13.17 13.80 -14.94
C ILE A 87 14.55 13.82 -14.28
N ARG A 88 15.49 14.58 -14.83
CA ARG A 88 16.85 14.71 -14.27
C ARG A 88 16.86 15.23 -12.84
N ASP A 89 15.96 16.13 -12.46
CA ASP A 89 15.89 16.61 -11.07
C ASP A 89 15.66 15.46 -10.08
N PHE A 90 14.94 14.39 -10.47
CA PHE A 90 14.66 13.24 -9.59
C PHE A 90 15.65 12.08 -9.71
N VAL A 91 16.27 11.87 -10.88
CA VAL A 91 17.17 10.70 -11.12
C VAL A 91 18.65 11.04 -11.12
N LYS A 92 19.03 12.32 -11.11
CA LYS A 92 20.44 12.70 -11.06
C LYS A 92 21.04 12.21 -9.73
N ALA A 93 22.11 11.45 -9.83
CA ALA A 93 22.98 11.16 -8.69
C ALA A 93 23.98 12.31 -8.51
N GLY A 94 24.20 12.73 -7.26
CA GLY A 94 25.37 13.49 -6.87
C GLY A 94 26.64 12.65 -6.95
N ARG A 95 27.59 12.87 -6.04
CA ARG A 95 28.83 12.07 -5.98
C ARG A 95 28.44 10.61 -5.75
N LYS A 96 29.08 9.68 -6.45
CA LYS A 96 28.76 8.24 -6.34
C LYS A 96 29.03 7.74 -4.91
N ARG A 97 27.99 7.57 -4.09
CA ARG A 97 28.00 6.55 -3.04
C ARG A 97 27.87 5.19 -3.73
N ARG A 98 28.74 4.25 -3.37
CA ARG A 98 28.55 2.85 -3.77
C ARG A 98 27.45 2.29 -2.87
N SER A 99 26.19 2.35 -3.32
CA SER A 99 25.17 1.48 -2.74
C SER A 99 25.54 0.02 -3.06
N ARG A 100 25.21 -0.88 -2.13
CA ARG A 100 25.40 -2.32 -2.31
C ARG A 100 24.36 -2.92 -3.27
N PHE A 101 23.25 -2.20 -3.49
CA PHE A 101 22.10 -2.66 -4.23
C PHE A 101 21.98 -1.99 -5.61
N GLU A 102 21.05 -2.49 -6.42
CA GLU A 102 20.59 -1.79 -7.63
C GLU A 102 20.01 -0.41 -7.28
N LYS A 103 19.92 0.47 -8.28
CA LYS A 103 19.35 1.80 -8.06
C LYS A 103 17.86 1.68 -7.73
N ALA A 104 17.43 2.41 -6.72
CA ALA A 104 16.05 2.43 -6.25
C ALA A 104 15.12 3.25 -7.15
N PHE A 105 15.66 4.21 -7.92
CA PHE A 105 14.89 4.88 -8.96
C PHE A 105 15.76 5.38 -10.11
N GLU A 106 15.37 5.06 -11.34
CA GLU A 106 16.00 5.61 -12.54
C GLU A 106 15.01 5.80 -13.69
N ALA A 107 15.48 6.55 -14.70
CA ALA A 107 14.75 6.81 -15.92
C ALA A 107 15.67 6.56 -17.12
N MET A 108 15.14 5.86 -18.12
CA MET A 108 15.86 5.47 -19.33
C MET A 108 15.08 5.89 -20.57
N ASP A 109 15.67 6.71 -21.43
CA ASP A 109 15.11 7.00 -22.75
C ASP A 109 15.39 5.81 -23.67
N VAL A 110 14.34 5.25 -24.27
CA VAL A 110 14.41 4.10 -25.20
C VAL A 110 13.52 4.40 -26.40
N ASP A 111 14.13 4.68 -27.55
CA ASP A 111 13.44 5.08 -28.78
C ASP A 111 12.47 6.26 -28.57
N ASP A 112 11.16 6.01 -28.76
CA ASP A 112 10.05 6.95 -28.56
C ASP A 112 9.45 6.89 -27.15
N TRP A 113 10.08 6.16 -26.23
CA TRP A 113 9.60 5.90 -24.89
C TRP A 113 10.61 6.36 -23.81
N CYS A 114 10.10 6.55 -22.61
CA CYS A 114 10.86 6.70 -21.38
C CYS A 114 10.39 5.63 -20.40
N LEU A 115 11.32 4.80 -19.94
CA LEU A 115 11.09 3.78 -18.93
C LEU A 115 11.44 4.38 -17.57
N LEU A 116 10.50 4.32 -16.64
CA LEU A 116 10.72 4.65 -15.24
C LEU A 116 10.81 3.35 -14.45
N ASP A 117 11.85 3.24 -13.63
CA ASP A 117 12.22 2.01 -12.93
C ASP A 117 12.36 2.31 -11.45
N TRP A 118 11.47 1.77 -10.63
CA TRP A 118 11.56 1.82 -9.18
C TRP A 118 11.92 0.44 -8.65
N SER A 119 12.90 0.39 -7.75
CA SER A 119 13.33 -0.85 -7.12
C SER A 119 13.50 -0.65 -5.62
N PHE A 120 13.24 -1.72 -4.87
CA PHE A 120 13.60 -1.84 -3.47
C PHE A 120 14.35 -3.16 -3.31
N ASN A 121 15.41 -3.13 -2.51
CA ASN A 121 16.22 -4.29 -2.20
C ASN A 121 16.57 -4.26 -0.72
N ASP A 122 16.39 -5.39 -0.04
CA ASP A 122 16.78 -5.60 1.35
C ASP A 122 17.39 -6.99 1.48
N ASP A 123 18.62 -7.08 2.00
CA ASP A 123 19.28 -8.36 2.29
C ASP A 123 19.27 -8.73 3.78
N SER A 124 18.62 -7.92 4.63
CA SER A 124 18.51 -8.20 6.08
C SER A 124 17.58 -9.38 6.36
N GLY A 125 16.55 -9.57 5.52
CA GLY A 125 15.50 -10.56 5.75
C GLY A 125 14.55 -10.19 6.91
N GLU A 126 14.61 -8.96 7.41
CA GLU A 126 13.81 -8.49 8.55
C GLU A 126 12.39 -8.09 8.12
N HIS A 127 12.18 -7.82 6.84
CA HIS A 127 10.87 -7.41 6.32
C HIS A 127 9.93 -8.61 6.13
N VAL A 128 8.99 -8.75 7.08
CA VAL A 128 7.92 -9.78 7.11
C VAL A 128 7.15 -9.87 5.79
N ARG A 129 6.91 -8.73 5.12
CA ARG A 129 6.26 -8.65 3.81
C ARG A 129 6.86 -9.63 2.80
N PHE A 130 8.19 -9.73 2.74
CA PHE A 130 8.85 -10.61 1.78
C PHE A 130 8.94 -12.05 2.29
N SER A 131 9.17 -12.27 3.58
CA SER A 131 9.43 -13.60 4.13
C SER A 131 8.16 -14.43 4.39
N GLU A 132 7.05 -13.81 4.78
CA GLU A 132 5.85 -14.52 5.24
C GLU A 132 4.64 -14.39 4.28
N GLU A 133 4.53 -13.31 3.51
CA GLU A 133 3.28 -12.97 2.82
C GLU A 133 3.21 -13.45 1.35
N MET A 134 4.32 -13.91 0.74
CA MET A 134 4.40 -14.31 -0.69
C MET A 134 3.65 -13.33 -1.61
N ASP A 135 3.78 -12.04 -1.34
CA ASP A 135 2.78 -10.99 -1.59
C ASP A 135 2.72 -10.45 -3.02
N GLY A 136 3.36 -11.11 -3.99
CA GLY A 136 3.51 -10.58 -5.34
C GLY A 136 2.19 -10.28 -6.06
N ALA A 137 1.19 -11.15 -5.88
CA ALA A 137 -0.10 -11.03 -6.53
C ALA A 137 -0.91 -9.81 -6.07
N GLY A 138 -1.46 -9.06 -7.04
CA GLY A 138 -2.32 -7.90 -6.79
C GLY A 138 -1.60 -6.55 -6.80
N TRP A 139 -0.26 -6.53 -6.70
CA TRP A 139 0.52 -5.30 -6.79
C TRP A 139 0.33 -4.57 -8.12
N MET A 140 0.31 -5.28 -9.26
CA MET A 140 0.07 -4.65 -10.56
C MET A 140 -1.25 -3.88 -10.60
N THR A 141 -2.33 -4.45 -10.05
CA THR A 141 -3.65 -3.77 -10.02
C THR A 141 -3.59 -2.46 -9.22
N ARG A 142 -2.81 -2.42 -8.14
CA ARG A 142 -2.67 -1.23 -7.27
C ARG A 142 -1.71 -0.19 -7.84
N LEU A 143 -0.67 -0.64 -8.56
CA LEU A 143 0.42 0.21 -9.07
C LEU A 143 0.19 0.72 -10.49
N LEU A 144 -0.53 -0.03 -11.34
CA LEU A 144 -0.77 0.39 -12.73
C LEU A 144 -1.38 1.79 -12.87
N PRO A 145 -2.31 2.25 -11.99
CA PRO A 145 -2.84 3.61 -12.08
C PRO A 145 -1.80 4.72 -11.90
N VAL A 146 -0.62 4.45 -11.31
CA VAL A 146 0.50 5.39 -11.25
C VAL A 146 0.90 5.85 -12.66
N ARG A 147 0.80 4.97 -13.66
CA ARG A 147 1.07 5.30 -15.06
C ARG A 147 0.13 6.40 -15.57
N ASP A 148 -1.17 6.28 -15.30
CA ASP A 148 -2.15 7.27 -15.73
C ASP A 148 -1.95 8.62 -15.03
N GLU A 149 -1.57 8.61 -13.75
CA GLU A 149 -1.20 9.82 -13.02
C GLU A 149 0.02 10.52 -13.63
N LEU A 150 1.07 9.76 -13.97
CA LEU A 150 2.26 10.27 -14.66
C LEU A 150 1.92 10.83 -16.05
N LEU A 151 1.07 10.14 -16.82
CA LEU A 151 0.57 10.64 -18.11
C LEU A 151 -0.27 11.91 -17.95
N GLY A 152 -0.94 12.08 -16.82
CA GLY A 152 -1.65 13.29 -16.43
C GLY A 152 -0.76 14.45 -15.99
N GLY A 153 0.56 14.22 -15.87
CA GLY A 153 1.55 15.21 -15.46
C GLY A 153 1.78 15.29 -13.94
N ASP A 154 1.25 14.33 -13.17
CA ASP A 154 1.50 14.24 -11.74
C ASP A 154 2.95 13.79 -11.47
N ALA A 155 3.75 14.67 -10.87
CA ALA A 155 5.15 14.40 -10.56
C ALA A 155 5.35 13.73 -9.19
N ARG A 156 4.29 13.50 -8.40
CA ARG A 156 4.40 12.83 -7.09
C ARG A 156 5.07 11.46 -7.17
N PRO A 157 4.77 10.57 -8.16
CA PRO A 157 5.46 9.29 -8.26
C PRO A 157 6.97 9.40 -8.56
N LEU A 158 7.40 10.45 -9.28
CA LEU A 158 8.83 10.74 -9.49
C LEU A 158 9.50 11.15 -8.16
N TYR A 159 8.81 11.94 -7.34
CA TYR A 159 9.29 12.34 -6.02
C TYR A 159 9.35 11.15 -5.05
N LEU A 160 8.37 10.23 -5.08
CA LEU A 160 8.42 8.98 -4.31
C LEU A 160 9.61 8.11 -4.74
N GLY A 161 9.94 8.06 -6.03
CA GLY A 161 11.15 7.42 -6.51
C GLY A 161 12.43 8.09 -5.99
N TRP A 162 12.48 9.42 -5.96
CA TRP A 162 13.60 10.14 -5.36
C TRP A 162 13.76 9.84 -3.86
N LEU A 163 12.66 9.74 -3.09
CA LEU A 163 12.70 9.30 -1.70
C LEU A 163 13.21 7.86 -1.55
N ALA A 164 12.87 6.97 -2.49
CA ALA A 164 13.40 5.60 -2.49
C ALA A 164 14.94 5.59 -2.63
N ARG A 165 15.50 6.48 -3.47
CA ARG A 165 16.95 6.66 -3.60
C ARG A 165 17.62 7.14 -2.32
N LEU A 166 16.94 8.02 -1.59
CA LEU A 166 17.40 8.48 -0.28
C LEU A 166 17.47 7.31 0.72
N ALA A 167 16.42 6.49 0.77
CA ALA A 167 16.37 5.30 1.62
C ALA A 167 17.41 4.24 1.22
N ASN A 168 17.78 4.17 -0.06
CA ASN A 168 18.80 3.27 -0.61
C ASN A 168 20.24 3.82 -0.49
N ASP A 169 20.46 4.86 0.31
CA ASP A 169 21.77 5.50 0.54
C ASP A 169 22.47 6.03 -0.74
N GLU A 170 21.71 6.31 -1.81
CA GLU A 170 22.27 6.81 -3.07
C GLU A 170 22.62 8.30 -3.05
N LEU A 171 22.08 9.03 -2.08
CA LEU A 171 22.16 10.48 -2.00
C LEU A 171 22.97 10.91 -0.77
N HIS A 172 23.72 11.99 -0.91
CA HIS A 172 24.42 12.64 0.20
C HIS A 172 23.53 13.63 0.95
N ASP A 173 23.85 13.88 2.22
CA ASP A 173 23.17 14.83 3.10
C ASP A 173 23.22 16.29 2.58
N ASP A 174 24.25 16.65 1.82
CA ASP A 174 24.43 17.97 1.21
C ASP A 174 23.74 18.15 -0.15
N GLU A 175 23.20 17.07 -0.73
CA GLU A 175 22.46 17.14 -1.99
C GLU A 175 21.12 17.88 -1.83
N ILE A 176 20.70 18.51 -2.93
CA ILE A 176 19.55 19.41 -2.98
C ILE A 176 18.30 18.63 -3.35
N GLU A 177 17.24 18.82 -2.56
CA GLU A 177 15.91 18.28 -2.82
C GLU A 177 15.40 18.72 -4.21
N PRO A 178 14.81 17.82 -5.02
CA PRO A 178 14.15 18.19 -6.27
C PRO A 178 12.94 19.11 -6.01
N PRO A 179 12.30 19.68 -7.05
CA PRO A 179 11.05 20.40 -6.88
C PRO A 179 10.03 19.53 -6.17
N VAL A 180 9.55 20.00 -5.02
CA VAL A 180 8.51 19.29 -4.26
C VAL A 180 7.19 19.44 -5.00
N PRO A 181 6.58 18.34 -5.49
CA PRO A 181 5.30 18.42 -6.17
C PRO A 181 4.21 18.83 -5.17
N ALA A 182 3.14 19.44 -5.67
CA ALA A 182 1.97 19.75 -4.87
C ALA A 182 1.23 18.46 -4.48
N GLY A 183 0.64 18.43 -3.28
CA GLY A 183 -0.24 17.35 -2.85
C GLY A 183 0.43 16.13 -2.23
N LEU A 184 1.66 16.22 -1.74
CA LEU A 184 2.29 15.10 -1.01
C LEU A 184 1.60 14.79 0.32
N GLN A 185 0.85 15.75 0.87
CA GLN A 185 0.04 15.57 2.09
C GLN A 185 -1.19 14.68 1.88
N ALA A 186 -1.58 14.44 0.62
CA ALA A 186 -2.77 13.67 0.26
C ALA A 186 -2.45 12.79 -0.96
N LEU A 187 -1.68 11.72 -0.73
CA LEU A 187 -1.36 10.74 -1.76
C LEU A 187 -2.63 10.02 -2.24
N THR A 188 -2.69 9.72 -3.54
CA THR A 188 -3.74 8.87 -4.10
C THR A 188 -3.57 7.42 -3.64
N PRO A 189 -4.60 6.56 -3.75
CA PRO A 189 -4.46 5.14 -3.42
C PRO A 189 -3.31 4.43 -4.17
N ALA A 190 -3.04 4.82 -5.42
CA ALA A 190 -1.95 4.24 -6.21
C ALA A 190 -0.58 4.75 -5.74
N GLN A 191 -0.47 6.01 -5.32
CA GLN A 191 0.75 6.58 -4.73
C GLN A 191 1.05 6.00 -3.35
N VAL A 192 0.01 5.75 -2.53
CA VAL A 192 0.15 5.01 -1.27
C VAL A 192 0.64 3.60 -1.55
N ALA A 193 0.07 2.92 -2.54
CA ALA A 193 0.55 1.60 -2.94
C ALA A 193 2.01 1.63 -3.43
N LEU A 194 2.44 2.67 -4.16
CA LEU A 194 3.84 2.82 -4.57
C LEU A 194 4.76 3.04 -3.37
N ALA A 195 4.37 3.88 -2.42
CA ALA A 195 5.15 4.12 -1.20
C ALA A 195 5.28 2.85 -0.35
N GLU A 196 4.20 2.09 -0.19
CA GLU A 196 4.20 0.78 0.46
C GLU A 196 5.07 -0.23 -0.30
N PHE A 197 4.93 -0.30 -1.62
CA PHE A 197 5.70 -1.21 -2.47
C PHE A 197 7.21 -0.96 -2.36
N LEU A 198 7.63 0.30 -2.23
CA LEU A 198 9.03 0.68 -2.08
C LEU A 198 9.51 0.78 -0.63
N MET A 199 8.67 0.38 0.33
CA MET A 199 8.99 0.41 1.77
C MET A 199 9.46 1.80 2.24
N LEU A 200 8.85 2.87 1.71
CA LEU A 200 9.23 4.24 2.08
C LEU A 200 8.90 4.51 3.56
N ASP A 201 9.85 5.10 4.28
CA ASP A 201 9.64 5.54 5.66
C ASP A 201 8.61 6.68 5.71
N ALA A 202 7.52 6.44 6.44
CA ALA A 202 6.42 7.38 6.59
C ALA A 202 6.86 8.71 7.23
N ASP A 203 7.89 8.68 8.09
CA ASP A 203 8.42 9.87 8.76
C ASP A 203 9.21 10.75 7.77
N TRP A 204 9.95 10.13 6.82
CA TRP A 204 10.60 10.83 5.71
C TRP A 204 9.59 11.44 4.75
N LEU A 205 8.55 10.68 4.39
CA LEU A 205 7.48 11.18 3.54
C LEU A 205 6.74 12.36 4.19
N ALA A 206 6.48 12.30 5.50
CA ALA A 206 5.84 13.39 6.24
C ALA A 206 6.72 14.65 6.32
N ALA A 207 8.03 14.49 6.56
CA ALA A 207 8.99 15.58 6.57
C ALA A 207 9.13 16.27 5.20
N ALA A 208 9.12 15.47 4.12
CA ALA A 208 9.06 15.95 2.75
C ALA A 208 7.79 16.76 2.49
N ALA A 209 6.63 16.25 2.90
CA ALA A 209 5.32 16.83 2.66
C ALA A 209 5.09 18.21 3.32
N GLU A 210 5.89 18.60 4.32
CA GLU A 210 5.83 19.95 4.92
C GLU A 210 6.07 21.07 3.91
N ALA A 211 6.98 20.84 2.95
CA ALA A 211 7.31 21.80 1.91
C ALA A 211 6.45 21.64 0.65
N SER A 212 5.55 20.63 0.64
CA SER A 212 4.67 20.39 -0.50
C SER A 212 3.56 21.42 -0.51
N PRO A 213 3.39 22.17 -1.61
CA PRO A 213 2.22 23.00 -1.79
C PRO A 213 0.95 22.15 -1.68
N SER A 214 -0.12 22.69 -1.12
CA SER A 214 -1.43 22.03 -1.24
C SER A 214 -1.76 21.91 -2.73
N LEU A 215 -2.43 20.83 -3.12
CA LEU A 215 -3.21 20.88 -4.36
C LEU A 215 -4.12 22.08 -4.19
N LEU A 216 -4.03 23.08 -5.06
CA LEU A 216 -5.02 24.14 -5.09
C LEU A 216 -6.36 23.44 -5.11
N ALA A 217 -7.10 23.50 -3.99
CA ALA A 217 -8.48 23.06 -4.00
C ALA A 217 -9.12 23.81 -5.18
N PRO A 218 -9.95 23.17 -6.02
CA PRO A 218 -10.77 23.94 -6.94
C PRO A 218 -11.45 24.99 -6.07
N GLU A 219 -11.07 26.26 -6.25
CA GLU A 219 -11.53 27.31 -5.37
C GLU A 219 -13.04 27.21 -5.35
N SER A 220 -13.60 27.13 -4.14
CA SER A 220 -15.02 26.97 -3.84
C SER A 220 -15.90 28.14 -4.33
N SER A 221 -15.47 28.85 -5.36
CA SER A 221 -16.08 30.03 -5.96
C SER A 221 -15.91 30.13 -7.49
N GLY A 222 -15.32 29.14 -8.16
CA GLY A 222 -15.24 29.08 -9.63
C GLY A 222 -15.39 27.66 -10.15
N SER A 223 -16.27 27.46 -11.14
CA SER A 223 -16.32 26.22 -11.93
C SER A 223 -14.90 25.81 -12.34
N GLU A 224 -14.52 24.53 -12.24
CA GLU A 224 -13.23 24.00 -12.72
C GLU A 224 -12.88 24.47 -14.14
N GLY A 225 -13.89 24.83 -14.96
CA GLY A 225 -13.70 25.44 -16.27
C GLY A 225 -12.94 26.76 -16.25
N SER A 226 -13.12 27.61 -15.23
CA SER A 226 -12.53 28.95 -15.20
C SER A 226 -11.02 28.96 -14.97
N ARG A 227 -10.45 27.89 -14.42
CA ARG A 227 -8.99 27.79 -14.20
C ARG A 227 -8.20 27.74 -15.50
N PHE A 228 -8.79 27.11 -16.53
CA PHE A 228 -8.16 26.93 -17.83
C PHE A 228 -8.39 28.14 -18.73
N ASP A 229 -9.45 28.92 -18.51
CA ASP A 229 -9.84 30.05 -19.36
C ASP A 229 -8.71 31.02 -19.70
N PRO A 230 -7.85 31.46 -18.75
CA PRO A 230 -6.76 32.37 -19.09
C PRO A 230 -5.77 31.74 -20.07
N TRP A 231 -5.41 30.48 -19.86
CA TRP A 231 -4.51 29.76 -20.75
C TRP A 231 -5.16 29.44 -22.10
N LEU A 232 -6.43 29.04 -22.12
CA LEU A 232 -7.17 28.75 -23.35
C LEU A 232 -7.33 30.00 -24.23
N ARG A 233 -7.40 31.20 -23.65
CA ARG A 233 -7.39 32.47 -24.40
C ARG A 233 -6.05 32.78 -25.06
N GLU A 234 -4.95 32.32 -24.46
CA GLU A 234 -3.59 32.50 -24.99
C GLU A 234 -3.20 31.38 -25.98
N LEU A 235 -3.93 30.25 -25.99
CA LEU A 235 -3.64 29.11 -26.85
C LEU A 235 -3.92 29.44 -28.32
N PRO A 236 -2.95 29.27 -29.24
CA PRO A 236 -3.16 29.51 -30.67
C PRO A 236 -4.29 28.65 -31.24
N VAL A 237 -5.14 29.25 -32.08
CA VAL A 237 -6.30 28.57 -32.69
C VAL A 237 -5.88 27.32 -33.47
N GLU A 238 -4.73 27.35 -34.16
CA GLU A 238 -4.23 26.19 -34.91
C GLU A 238 -3.78 25.04 -33.99
N GLU A 239 -3.19 25.36 -32.82
CA GLU A 239 -2.87 24.33 -31.83
C GLU A 239 -4.15 23.71 -31.25
N MET A 240 -5.14 24.54 -30.89
CA MET A 240 -6.43 24.06 -30.41
C MET A 240 -7.12 23.15 -31.43
N ARG A 241 -7.16 23.56 -32.71
CA ARG A 241 -7.68 22.74 -33.82
C ARG A 241 -6.91 21.44 -33.97
N ALA A 242 -5.58 21.45 -33.83
CA ALA A 242 -4.77 20.23 -33.89
C ALA A 242 -5.14 19.24 -32.77
N LYS A 243 -5.38 19.71 -31.53
CA LYS A 243 -5.82 18.86 -30.42
C LYS A 243 -7.23 18.31 -30.61
N LEU A 244 -8.16 19.12 -31.13
CA LEU A 244 -9.50 18.65 -31.48
C LEU A 244 -9.47 17.58 -32.59
N ARG A 245 -8.60 17.74 -33.60
CA ARG A 245 -8.39 16.70 -34.62
C ARG A 245 -7.86 15.40 -34.01
N MET A 246 -6.92 15.47 -33.06
CA MET A 246 -6.44 14.28 -32.34
C MET A 246 -7.58 13.55 -31.61
N LEU A 247 -8.47 14.29 -30.93
CA LEU A 247 -9.64 13.71 -30.27
C LEU A 247 -10.56 12.99 -31.27
N LEU A 248 -10.86 13.62 -32.41
CA LEU A 248 -11.69 13.01 -33.47
C LEU A 248 -11.05 11.78 -34.13
N GLN A 249 -9.71 11.69 -34.10
CA GLN A 249 -8.96 10.53 -34.56
C GLN A 249 -8.86 9.39 -33.53
N GLY A 250 -9.52 9.52 -32.37
CA GLY A 250 -9.45 8.54 -31.28
C GLY A 250 -8.17 8.64 -30.44
N ARG A 251 -7.34 9.68 -30.64
CA ARG A 251 -6.09 9.91 -29.90
C ARG A 251 -6.33 10.74 -28.64
N SER A 252 -7.36 10.39 -27.88
CA SER A 252 -7.84 11.20 -26.75
C SER A 252 -6.82 11.33 -25.62
N ARG A 253 -6.16 10.22 -25.24
CA ARG A 253 -5.11 10.22 -24.21
C ARG A 253 -3.93 11.12 -24.58
N GLU A 254 -3.53 11.12 -25.86
CA GLU A 254 -2.45 11.95 -26.34
C GLU A 254 -2.82 13.44 -26.39
N ALA A 255 -4.04 13.75 -26.83
CA ALA A 255 -4.57 15.10 -26.83
C ALA A 255 -4.64 15.67 -25.40
N GLU A 256 -5.19 14.90 -24.46
CA GLU A 256 -5.29 15.28 -23.05
C GLU A 256 -3.90 15.49 -22.43
N ARG A 257 -2.99 14.51 -22.56
CA ARG A 257 -1.61 14.62 -22.06
C ARG A 257 -0.90 15.87 -22.56
N THR A 258 -0.96 16.12 -23.86
CA THR A 258 -0.26 17.27 -24.45
C THR A 258 -0.86 18.62 -24.03
N LEU A 259 -2.18 18.70 -23.88
CA LEU A 259 -2.86 19.89 -23.33
C LEU A 259 -2.50 20.11 -21.85
N ARG A 260 -2.58 19.07 -21.02
CA ARG A 260 -2.22 19.16 -19.60
C ARG A 260 -0.76 19.57 -19.41
N ASN A 261 0.17 18.98 -20.16
CA ASN A 261 1.58 19.35 -20.10
C ASN A 261 1.83 20.80 -20.52
N ALA A 262 1.17 21.27 -21.58
CA ALA A 262 1.28 22.65 -22.03
C ALA A 262 0.69 23.63 -20.99
N PHE A 263 -0.46 23.31 -20.39
CA PHE A 263 -1.06 24.08 -19.31
C PHE A 263 -0.15 24.16 -18.09
N LEU A 264 0.35 23.02 -17.60
CA LEU A 264 1.25 22.97 -16.44
C LEU A 264 2.55 23.74 -16.69
N LYS A 265 3.08 23.69 -17.92
CA LYS A 265 4.27 24.47 -18.31
C LYS A 265 3.98 25.97 -18.30
N TRP A 266 2.83 26.38 -18.84
CA TRP A 266 2.40 27.78 -18.83
C TRP A 266 2.16 28.29 -17.39
N GLU A 267 1.51 27.49 -16.55
CA GLU A 267 1.23 27.81 -15.15
C GLU A 267 2.53 27.95 -14.35
N LYS A 268 3.49 27.03 -14.53
CA LYS A 268 4.83 27.15 -13.95
C LYS A 268 5.54 28.43 -14.40
N GLY A 269 5.48 28.79 -15.68
CA GLY A 269 6.09 30.03 -16.19
C GLY A 269 5.48 31.29 -15.59
N ARG A 270 4.16 31.31 -15.41
CA ARG A 270 3.44 32.43 -14.78
C ARG A 270 3.75 32.53 -13.29
N ASN A 271 3.78 31.41 -12.58
CA ASN A 271 4.08 31.33 -11.15
C ASN A 271 5.57 31.61 -10.86
N ALA A 272 6.50 31.20 -11.72
CA ALA A 272 7.92 31.52 -11.59
C ALA A 272 8.20 33.03 -11.70
N ASN A 273 7.37 33.77 -12.45
CA ASN A 273 7.45 35.23 -12.53
C ASN A 273 6.77 35.94 -11.35
N GLN A 274 5.94 35.25 -10.56
CA GLN A 274 5.18 35.82 -9.43
C GLN A 274 5.69 35.39 -8.05
N LEU A 275 6.43 34.29 -7.95
CA LEU A 275 6.90 33.73 -6.68
C LEU A 275 8.43 33.83 -6.58
N ASN A 276 8.90 34.43 -5.48
CA ASN A 276 10.22 34.12 -4.93
C ASN A 276 10.23 32.61 -4.64
N LEU A 277 10.67 31.80 -5.61
CA LEU A 277 10.76 30.36 -5.46
C LEU A 277 11.54 30.06 -4.17
N PRO A 278 10.94 29.37 -3.19
CA PRO A 278 11.62 29.09 -1.94
C PRO A 278 12.91 28.32 -2.23
N ARG A 279 13.96 28.67 -1.49
CA ARG A 279 15.25 27.99 -1.57
C ARG A 279 15.04 26.49 -1.39
N ARG A 280 15.51 25.68 -2.35
CA ARG A 280 15.48 24.22 -2.25
C ARG A 280 16.28 23.77 -1.03
N ARG A 281 15.72 22.85 -0.25
CA ARG A 281 16.33 22.30 0.98
C ARG A 281 17.46 21.33 0.64
N ARG A 282 18.41 21.17 1.55
CA ARG A 282 19.32 20.02 1.57
C ARG A 282 18.66 18.83 2.23
N ILE A 283 19.12 17.62 1.92
CA ILE A 283 18.66 16.40 2.57
C ILE A 283 18.82 16.46 4.09
N SER A 284 19.94 17.01 4.60
CA SER A 284 20.16 17.19 6.05
C SER A 284 19.06 18.05 6.72
N GLU A 285 18.49 19.02 5.99
CA GLU A 285 17.40 19.85 6.51
C GLU A 285 16.09 19.05 6.59
N ILE A 286 15.85 18.12 5.67
CA ILE A 286 14.71 17.20 5.73
C ILE A 286 14.91 16.20 6.87
N GLU A 287 16.10 15.61 6.99
CA GLU A 287 16.45 14.65 8.03
C GLU A 287 16.19 15.22 9.44
N SER A 288 16.54 16.49 9.66
CA SER A 288 16.31 17.18 10.93
C SER A 288 14.83 17.23 11.36
N ARG A 289 13.90 17.08 10.41
CA ARG A 289 12.45 17.03 10.65
C ARG A 289 11.92 15.62 10.90
N VAL A 290 12.60 14.58 10.41
CA VAL A 290 12.15 13.18 10.51
C VAL A 290 11.91 12.77 11.95
N ALA A 291 12.83 13.10 12.87
CA ALA A 291 12.68 12.78 14.29
C ALA A 291 11.42 13.40 14.93
N SER A 292 11.03 14.60 14.48
CA SER A 292 9.82 15.27 14.97
C SER A 292 8.56 14.55 14.48
N HIS A 293 8.54 14.12 13.22
CA HIS A 293 7.42 13.34 12.66
C HIS A 293 7.31 11.97 13.30
N ARG A 294 8.44 11.29 13.54
CA ARG A 294 8.48 10.02 14.26
C ARG A 294 7.83 10.13 15.63
N ALA A 295 8.22 11.14 16.42
CA ALA A 295 7.64 11.37 17.74
C ALA A 295 6.13 11.67 17.69
N ILE A 296 5.67 12.41 16.68
CA ILE A 296 4.24 12.68 16.47
C ILE A 296 3.48 11.38 16.14
N ARG A 297 4.01 10.55 15.25
CA ARG A 297 3.41 9.28 14.84
C ARG A 297 3.34 8.30 16.01
N GLU A 298 4.44 8.09 16.71
CA GLU A 298 4.51 7.20 17.88
C GLU A 298 3.51 7.62 18.98
N LYS A 299 3.40 8.93 19.24
CA LYS A 299 2.41 9.45 20.18
C LYS A 299 0.97 9.15 19.73
N LYS A 300 0.65 9.38 18.45
CA LYS A 300 -0.68 9.06 17.89
C LYS A 300 -0.98 7.56 17.96
N GLU A 301 -0.01 6.71 17.65
CA GLU A 301 -0.16 5.26 17.77
C GLU A 301 -0.40 4.83 19.21
N GLN A 302 0.31 5.42 20.17
CA GLN A 302 0.11 5.14 21.60
C GLN A 302 -1.28 5.57 22.07
N GLU A 303 -1.73 6.77 21.70
CA GLU A 303 -3.08 7.27 22.00
C GLU A 303 -4.16 6.38 21.37
N ALA A 304 -3.98 5.93 20.13
CA ALA A 304 -4.90 5.02 19.45
C ALA A 304 -4.97 3.64 20.13
N ARG A 305 -3.83 3.08 20.55
CA ARG A 305 -3.78 1.80 21.30
C ARG A 305 -4.50 1.93 22.64
N GLN A 306 -4.26 3.01 23.38
CA GLN A 306 -4.96 3.28 24.65
C GLN A 306 -6.46 3.45 24.45
N ALA A 307 -6.89 4.18 23.41
CA ALA A 307 -8.30 4.36 23.09
C ALA A 307 -8.98 3.03 22.71
N ALA A 308 -8.30 2.17 21.93
CA ALA A 308 -8.77 0.85 21.57
C ALA A 308 -8.89 -0.08 22.79
N GLU A 309 -7.93 -0.04 23.71
CA GLU A 309 -7.99 -0.79 24.97
C GLU A 309 -9.15 -0.33 25.86
N VAL A 310 -9.35 0.98 26.01
CA VAL A 310 -10.47 1.53 26.78
C VAL A 310 -11.80 1.12 26.15
N ARG A 311 -11.92 1.15 24.82
CA ARG A 311 -13.10 0.69 24.09
C ARG A 311 -13.34 -0.81 24.33
N ARG A 312 -12.30 -1.65 24.18
CA ARG A 312 -12.37 -3.09 24.44
C ARG A 312 -12.78 -3.40 25.87
N ARG A 313 -12.24 -2.68 26.86
CA ARG A 313 -12.62 -2.83 28.28
C ARG A 313 -14.09 -2.46 28.49
N LYS A 314 -14.57 -1.34 27.95
CA LYS A 314 -15.99 -0.94 28.03
C LYS A 314 -16.91 -1.95 27.37
N GLU A 315 -16.56 -2.45 26.19
CA GLU A 315 -17.31 -3.50 25.49
C GLU A 315 -17.33 -4.81 26.30
N ARG A 316 -16.19 -5.23 26.87
CA ARG A 316 -16.10 -6.40 27.75
C ARG A 316 -16.99 -6.23 28.99
N THR A 317 -16.94 -5.07 29.65
CA THR A 317 -17.81 -4.79 30.81
C THR A 317 -19.29 -4.86 30.43
N ARG A 318 -19.71 -4.23 29.32
CA ARG A 318 -21.10 -4.30 28.84
C ARG A 318 -21.52 -5.74 28.53
N TYR A 319 -20.65 -6.51 27.90
CA TYR A 319 -20.89 -7.92 27.61
C TYR A 319 -21.12 -8.73 28.89
N LEU A 320 -20.23 -8.59 29.89
CA LEU A 320 -20.37 -9.29 31.18
C LEU A 320 -21.63 -8.87 31.94
N THR A 321 -22.00 -7.58 31.90
CA THR A 321 -23.27 -7.12 32.48
C THR A 321 -24.47 -7.78 31.79
N SER A 322 -24.49 -7.82 30.45
CA SER A 322 -25.58 -8.45 29.69
C SER A 322 -25.70 -9.96 29.97
N LEU A 323 -24.58 -10.65 30.23
CA LEU A 323 -24.59 -12.05 30.62
C LEU A 323 -25.27 -12.29 31.97
N LEU A 324 -25.16 -11.35 32.91
CA LEU A 324 -25.87 -11.42 34.20
C LEU A 324 -27.34 -11.06 34.07
N GLU A 325 -27.70 -10.11 33.21
CA GLU A 325 -29.10 -9.78 32.91
C GLU A 325 -29.82 -10.97 32.27
N GLN A 326 -29.12 -11.73 31.42
CA GLN A 326 -29.63 -12.90 30.72
C GLN A 326 -29.08 -14.21 31.29
N GLU A 327 -28.95 -14.28 32.61
CA GLU A 327 -28.34 -15.39 33.36
C GLU A 327 -28.88 -16.76 32.91
N ASP A 328 -30.21 -16.94 32.90
CA ASP A 328 -30.83 -18.23 32.58
C ASP A 328 -30.61 -18.64 31.11
N THR A 329 -30.62 -17.68 30.19
CA THR A 329 -30.34 -17.91 28.77
C THR A 329 -28.88 -18.32 28.57
N ALA A 330 -27.95 -17.69 29.28
CA ALA A 330 -26.53 -18.02 29.20
C ALA A 330 -26.25 -19.44 29.72
N TRP A 331 -26.81 -19.82 30.88
CA TRP A 331 -26.71 -21.18 31.41
C TRP A 331 -27.37 -22.22 30.49
N SER A 332 -28.55 -21.92 29.95
CA SER A 332 -29.24 -22.82 29.01
C SER A 332 -28.47 -23.01 27.70
N SER A 333 -27.79 -21.96 27.22
CA SER A 333 -26.91 -22.06 26.06
C SER A 333 -25.71 -22.97 26.32
N ILE A 334 -25.13 -22.94 27.52
CA ILE A 334 -24.02 -23.83 27.91
C ILE A 334 -24.52 -25.28 27.95
N ASP A 335 -25.68 -25.53 28.57
CA ASP A 335 -26.31 -26.86 28.61
C ASP A 335 -26.51 -27.44 27.20
N ALA A 336 -27.12 -26.66 26.30
CA ALA A 336 -27.32 -27.03 24.89
C ALA A 336 -25.99 -27.28 24.17
N GLN A 337 -24.98 -26.44 24.47
CA GLN A 337 -23.56 -26.61 24.18
C GLN A 337 -23.08 -28.04 24.37
N LEU A 338 -23.11 -28.42 25.63
CA LEU A 338 -22.55 -29.66 26.11
C LEU A 338 -23.31 -30.88 25.56
N ARG A 339 -24.62 -30.77 25.28
CA ARG A 339 -25.43 -31.83 24.66
C ARG A 339 -24.96 -32.23 23.26
N ARG A 340 -24.32 -31.34 22.49
CA ARG A 340 -23.87 -31.61 21.12
C ARG A 340 -22.66 -32.57 21.03
N THR A 341 -21.97 -32.83 22.15
CA THR A 341 -20.90 -33.84 22.25
C THR A 341 -19.78 -33.72 21.19
N THR A 342 -19.49 -32.52 20.69
CA THR A 342 -18.34 -32.26 19.80
C THR A 342 -17.25 -31.45 20.51
N GLY A 343 -15.99 -31.58 20.06
CA GLY A 343 -14.85 -30.85 20.63
C GLY A 343 -15.06 -29.33 20.64
N SER A 344 -15.44 -28.76 19.49
CA SER A 344 -15.72 -27.32 19.37
C SER A 344 -16.88 -26.86 20.27
N ALA A 345 -17.90 -27.70 20.48
CA ALA A 345 -19.00 -27.36 21.38
C ALA A 345 -18.56 -27.33 22.85
N TYR A 346 -17.61 -28.18 23.26
CA TYR A 346 -17.01 -28.11 24.59
C TYR A 346 -16.15 -26.86 24.77
N ASP A 347 -15.39 -26.45 23.74
CA ASP A 347 -14.58 -25.23 23.78
C ASP A 347 -15.45 -23.97 23.90
N GLN A 348 -16.52 -23.89 23.11
CA GLN A 348 -17.46 -22.77 23.17
C GLN A 348 -18.24 -22.72 24.49
N ALA A 349 -18.70 -23.87 25.01
CA ALA A 349 -19.36 -23.94 26.31
C ALA A 349 -18.40 -23.55 27.45
N PHE A 350 -17.12 -23.93 27.34
CA PHE A 350 -16.10 -23.58 28.32
C PHE A 350 -15.81 -22.08 28.32
N GLN A 351 -15.62 -21.48 27.14
CA GLN A 351 -15.42 -20.03 27.00
C GLN A 351 -16.59 -19.23 27.61
N LYS A 352 -17.84 -19.63 27.32
CA LYS A 352 -19.02 -18.98 27.91
C LYS A 352 -19.11 -19.14 29.42
N LEU A 353 -18.68 -20.29 29.96
CA LEU A 353 -18.63 -20.49 31.41
C LEU A 353 -17.59 -19.59 32.06
N GLN A 354 -16.41 -19.42 31.45
CA GLN A 354 -15.38 -18.50 31.94
C GLN A 354 -15.88 -17.05 31.92
N ASP A 355 -16.55 -16.65 30.84
CA ASP A 355 -17.16 -15.32 30.75
C ASP A 355 -18.23 -15.10 31.83
N LEU A 356 -19.07 -16.11 32.10
CA LEU A 356 -20.03 -16.04 33.22
C LEU A 356 -19.31 -15.95 34.56
N ALA A 357 -18.30 -16.78 34.80
CA ALA A 357 -17.55 -16.76 36.06
C ALA A 357 -16.98 -15.36 36.35
N GLU A 358 -16.35 -14.74 35.35
CA GLU A 358 -15.85 -13.36 35.44
C GLU A 358 -16.98 -12.35 35.70
N ALA A 359 -18.14 -12.53 35.05
CA ALA A 359 -19.29 -11.67 35.27
C ALA A 359 -19.81 -11.77 36.73
N TYR A 360 -19.95 -12.99 37.27
CA TYR A 360 -20.38 -13.21 38.65
C TYR A 360 -19.36 -12.70 39.68
N GLU A 361 -18.07 -12.87 39.42
CA GLU A 361 -16.99 -12.33 40.26
C GLU A 361 -17.06 -10.80 40.32
N ASN A 362 -17.23 -10.14 39.16
CA ASN A 362 -17.40 -8.68 39.07
C ASN A 362 -18.63 -8.18 39.86
N ALA A 363 -19.71 -8.97 39.89
CA ALA A 363 -20.91 -8.67 40.67
C ALA A 363 -20.85 -9.16 42.13
N ARG A 364 -19.74 -9.76 42.58
CA ARG A 364 -19.58 -10.39 43.91
C ARG A 364 -20.66 -11.42 44.24
N ARG A 365 -21.09 -12.20 43.24
CA ARG A 365 -22.16 -13.22 43.31
C ARG A 365 -21.59 -14.65 43.20
N ASP A 366 -20.38 -14.90 43.71
CA ASP A 366 -19.66 -16.18 43.60
C ASP A 366 -20.43 -17.39 44.14
N ALA A 367 -21.18 -17.20 45.23
CA ALA A 367 -22.00 -18.27 45.82
C ALA A 367 -23.11 -18.74 44.85
N VAL A 368 -23.69 -17.81 44.07
CA VAL A 368 -24.73 -18.12 43.07
C VAL A 368 -24.11 -18.88 41.91
N PHE A 369 -22.95 -18.42 41.42
CA PHE A 369 -22.20 -19.11 40.37
C PHE A 369 -21.86 -20.55 40.77
N ARG A 370 -21.31 -20.78 41.98
CA ARG A 370 -20.96 -22.13 42.46
C ARG A 370 -22.17 -23.05 42.53
N ARG A 371 -23.33 -22.54 42.98
CA ARG A 371 -24.58 -23.31 43.01
C ARG A 371 -25.06 -23.69 41.62
N ARG A 372 -25.07 -22.75 40.67
CA ARG A 372 -25.46 -23.00 39.27
C ARG A 372 -24.49 -23.96 38.57
N LEU A 373 -23.19 -23.80 38.80
CA LEU A 373 -22.17 -24.72 38.30
C LEU A 373 -22.39 -26.14 38.85
N ALA A 374 -22.65 -26.30 40.14
CA ALA A 374 -22.97 -27.61 40.72
C ALA A 374 -24.22 -28.25 40.07
N GLN A 375 -25.25 -27.44 39.78
CA GLN A 375 -26.44 -27.90 39.06
C GLN A 375 -26.11 -28.36 37.64
N LEU A 376 -25.33 -27.60 36.87
CA LEU A 376 -24.87 -28.00 35.54
C LEU A 376 -24.04 -29.30 35.60
N MET A 377 -23.18 -29.42 36.61
CA MET A 377 -22.34 -30.59 36.83
C MET A 377 -23.14 -31.85 37.20
N SER A 378 -24.31 -31.73 37.84
CA SER A 378 -25.18 -32.88 38.09
C SER A 378 -25.64 -33.57 36.78
N SER A 379 -25.82 -32.79 35.71
CA SER A 379 -26.29 -33.28 34.41
C SER A 379 -25.15 -33.64 33.45
N HIS A 380 -23.99 -32.97 33.57
CA HIS A 380 -22.87 -33.10 32.63
C HIS A 380 -21.59 -33.70 33.24
N GLY A 381 -21.58 -34.03 34.53
CA GLY A 381 -20.40 -34.47 35.29
C GLY A 381 -19.81 -35.82 34.90
N LYS A 382 -20.47 -36.60 34.02
CA LYS A 382 -19.92 -37.85 33.47
C LYS A 382 -19.14 -37.63 32.16
N ARG A 383 -19.07 -36.41 31.64
CA ARG A 383 -18.45 -36.09 30.34
C ARG A 383 -16.96 -35.77 30.53
N GLY A 384 -16.09 -36.78 30.31
CA GLY A 384 -14.64 -36.66 30.54
C GLY A 384 -13.96 -35.48 29.83
N ALA A 385 -14.32 -35.20 28.57
CA ALA A 385 -13.75 -34.09 27.80
C ALA A 385 -14.12 -32.70 28.35
N TRP A 386 -15.27 -32.58 29.02
CA TRP A 386 -15.71 -31.37 29.71
C TRP A 386 -14.98 -31.23 31.05
N LEU A 387 -14.86 -32.31 31.82
CA LEU A 387 -14.12 -32.35 33.08
C LEU A 387 -12.65 -31.95 32.91
N ALA A 388 -11.99 -32.45 31.86
CA ALA A 388 -10.59 -32.13 31.59
C ALA A 388 -10.36 -30.63 31.38
N ARG A 389 -11.30 -29.92 30.72
CA ARG A 389 -11.24 -28.47 30.51
C ARG A 389 -11.43 -27.70 31.82
N LEU A 390 -12.39 -28.10 32.65
CA LEU A 390 -12.64 -27.49 33.96
C LEU A 390 -11.47 -27.67 34.93
N GLN A 391 -10.90 -28.88 34.98
CA GLN A 391 -9.73 -29.17 35.82
C GLN A 391 -8.50 -28.37 35.38
N LYS A 392 -8.25 -28.28 34.07
CA LYS A 392 -7.15 -27.48 33.52
C LYS A 392 -7.25 -25.99 33.91
N ALA A 393 -8.47 -25.49 34.10
CA ALA A 393 -8.73 -24.10 34.49
C ALA A 393 -8.98 -23.90 35.99
N GLY A 394 -8.78 -24.92 36.83
CA GLY A 394 -8.89 -24.80 38.29
C GLY A 394 -10.32 -24.77 38.83
N TYR A 395 -11.35 -25.05 38.02
CA TYR A 395 -12.71 -25.23 38.52
C TYR A 395 -12.81 -26.61 39.19
N LEU A 396 -12.48 -26.69 40.48
CA LEU A 396 -12.54 -27.93 41.26
C LEU A 396 -13.99 -28.30 41.58
N TRP A 397 -14.44 -29.42 41.01
CA TRP A 397 -15.69 -30.07 41.40
C TRP A 397 -15.39 -31.28 42.28
N GLN A 398 -15.91 -31.27 43.51
CA GLN A 398 -15.95 -32.47 44.36
C GLN A 398 -17.35 -33.07 44.28
N PRO A 399 -17.52 -34.30 43.78
CA PRO A 399 -18.80 -35.00 43.91
C PRO A 399 -19.12 -35.13 45.40
N LYS A 400 -20.32 -34.71 45.81
CA LYS A 400 -20.88 -35.26 47.04
C LYS A 400 -21.22 -36.72 46.73
N SER A 401 -20.47 -37.62 47.39
CA SER A 401 -20.71 -39.05 47.50
C SER A 401 -22.12 -39.36 47.97
#